data_AF-A0A972J0L2-F1
#
_entry.id   AF-A0A972J0L2-F1
#
_cell.length_a   1.000
_cell.length_b   1.000
_cell.length_c   1.000
_cell.angle_alpha   90.00
_cell.angle_beta   90.00
_cell.angle_gamma   90.00
#
_symmetry.space_group_name_H-M   'P 1'
#
loop_
_entity.id
_entity.type
_entity.pdbx_description
1 polymer ?
#
loop_
_entity_poly.entity_id
_entity_poly.type
_entity_poly.pdbx_seq_one_letter_code
_entity_poly.pdbx_strand_id
1 'polypeptide(L)' 'MSEKPISQEPKDNLETNVSWHALTIEEVLSKLHVELERGLSTEEATRRLERFGPNELVEKERT' A
#
# COMPACT_ATOMS: atom_id res chain seq x y z
N MET A 1 26.02 1.22 29.20
CA MET A 1 25.27 0.62 28.08
C MET A 1 24.57 1.76 27.38
N SER A 2 25.09 2.17 26.22
CA SER A 2 24.56 3.31 25.48
C SER A 2 23.37 2.84 24.64
N GLU A 3 22.16 3.17 25.07
CA GLU A 3 20.98 2.99 24.23
C GLU A 3 20.97 4.10 23.18
N LYS A 4 21.21 3.69 21.93
CA LYS A 4 21.15 4.56 20.75
C LYS A 4 19.67 4.93 20.51
N PRO A 5 19.32 6.21 20.30
CA PRO A 5 17.95 6.56 19.99
C PRO A 5 17.59 6.00 18.62
N ILE A 6 16.55 5.17 18.57
CA ILE A 6 15.98 4.64 17.34
C ILE A 6 15.31 5.81 16.62
N SER A 7 15.97 6.30 15.57
CA SER A 7 15.39 7.24 14.61
C SER A 7 14.10 6.67 14.06
N GLN A 8 12.98 7.35 14.33
CA GLN A 8 11.68 6.98 13.80
C GLN A 8 11.64 7.33 12.31
N GLU A 9 11.89 6.33 11.45
CA GLU A 9 11.48 6.40 10.05
C GLU A 9 9.95 6.51 9.96
N PRO A 10 9.39 7.21 8.96
CA PRO A 10 7.96 7.35 8.81
C PRO A 10 7.38 5.99 8.42
N LYS A 11 6.94 5.23 9.42
CA LYS A 11 6.12 4.04 9.22
C LYS A 11 4.82 4.51 8.60
N ASP A 12 4.67 4.27 7.31
CA ASP A 12 3.40 4.44 6.62
C ASP A 12 2.38 3.59 7.38
N ASN A 13 1.44 4.28 8.02
CA ASN A 13 0.47 3.69 8.92
C ASN A 13 -0.59 2.99 8.06
N LEU A 14 -0.22 1.87 7.43
CA LEU A 14 -1.20 0.98 6.82
C LEU A 14 -2.03 0.41 7.97
N GLU A 15 -3.18 1.03 8.21
CA GLU A 15 -4.26 0.49 9.02
C GLU A 15 -4.57 -0.93 8.53
N THR A 16 -4.00 -1.93 9.19
CA THR A 16 -4.09 -3.34 8.79
C THR A 16 -5.48 -3.95 8.98
N ASN A 17 -6.46 -3.16 9.42
CA ASN A 17 -7.80 -3.62 9.79
C ASN A 17 -8.92 -2.86 9.08
N VAL A 18 -8.70 -2.41 7.84
CA VAL A 18 -9.78 -1.87 7.02
C VAL A 18 -10.66 -3.01 6.50
N SER A 19 -11.93 -3.03 6.89
CA SER A 19 -12.93 -3.97 6.37
C SER A 19 -13.39 -3.55 4.97
N TRP A 20 -12.51 -3.65 3.98
CA TRP A 20 -12.73 -3.17 2.60
C TRP A 20 -14.04 -3.63 1.97
N HIS A 21 -14.46 -4.87 2.25
CA HIS A 21 -15.67 -5.47 1.72
C HIS A 21 -16.98 -4.88 2.28
N ALA A 22 -16.90 -4.11 3.37
CA ALA A 22 -18.05 -3.48 4.02
C ALA A 22 -18.18 -1.98 3.71
N LEU A 23 -17.22 -1.41 2.97
CA LEU A 23 -17.21 0.01 2.62
C LEU A 23 -18.09 0.30 1.39
N THR A 24 -18.61 1.52 1.31
CA THR A 24 -19.25 2.00 0.08
C THR A 24 -18.20 2.26 -1.01
N ILE A 25 -18.66 2.40 -2.25
CA ILE A 25 -17.78 2.68 -3.40
C ILE A 25 -17.01 3.99 -3.17
N GLU A 26 -17.67 5.04 -2.70
CA GLU A 26 -17.08 6.35 -2.46
C GLU A 26 -15.99 6.30 -1.38
N GLU A 27 -16.21 5.52 -0.32
CA GLU A 27 -15.24 5.31 0.75
C GLU A 27 -14.00 4.54 0.24
N VAL A 28 -14.21 3.52 -0.58
CA VAL A 28 -13.11 2.75 -1.22
C VAL A 28 -12.28 3.66 -2.12
N LEU A 29 -12.92 4.42 -3.00
CA LEU A 29 -12.23 5.34 -3.93
C LEU A 29 -11.44 6.42 -3.19
N SER A 30 -12.02 6.99 -2.14
CA SER A 30 -11.36 7.98 -1.29
C SER A 30 -10.13 7.39 -0.60
N LYS A 31 -10.25 6.21 0.01
CA LYS A 31 -9.12 5.53 0.69
C LYS A 31 -8.02 5.11 -0.29
N LEU A 32 -8.39 4.64 -1.48
CA LEU A 32 -7.42 4.24 -2.50
C LEU A 32 -6.83 5.42 -3.28
N HIS A 33 -7.37 6.63 -3.10
CA HIS A 33 -7.02 7.83 -3.86
C HIS A 33 -7.13 7.59 -5.38
N VAL A 34 -8.26 7.01 -5.79
CA VAL A 34 -8.54 6.63 -7.19
C VAL A 34 -9.79 7.35 -7.66
N GLU A 35 -9.76 7.85 -8.90
CA GLU A 35 -10.96 8.38 -9.55
C GLU A 35 -11.77 7.24 -10.19
N LEU A 36 -13.09 7.24 -10.00
CA LEU A 36 -13.96 6.15 -10.47
C LEU A 36 -13.88 5.92 -11.99
N GLU A 37 -14.00 6.98 -12.78
CA GLU A 37 -14.11 6.89 -14.24
C GLU A 37 -12.74 6.72 -14.93
N ARG A 38 -11.70 7.33 -14.37
CA ARG A 38 -10.37 7.39 -15.00
C ARG A 38 -9.36 6.42 -14.40
N GLY A 39 -9.63 5.89 -13.21
CA GLY A 39 -8.69 5.03 -12.49
C GLY A 39 -7.46 5.79 -12.01
N LEU A 40 -6.31 5.12 -12.02
CA LEU A 40 -5.01 5.71 -11.69
C LEU A 40 -4.36 6.30 -12.93
N SER A 41 -3.62 7.39 -12.75
CA SER A 41 -2.71 7.87 -13.78
C SER A 41 -1.50 6.94 -13.91
N THR A 42 -0.85 6.97 -15.08
CA THR A 42 0.36 6.19 -15.34
C THR A 42 1.48 6.53 -14.36
N GLU A 43 1.61 7.80 -13.98
CA GLU A 43 2.62 8.29 -13.04
C GLU A 43 2.40 7.71 -11.64
N GLU A 44 1.16 7.73 -11.12
CA GLU A 44 0.85 7.18 -9.81
C GLU A 44 0.94 5.64 -9.81
N ALA A 45 0.51 4.98 -10.88
CA ALA A 45 0.69 3.53 -11.03
C ALA A 45 2.18 3.14 -11.00
N THR A 46 3.04 3.90 -11.70
CA THR A 46 4.50 3.68 -11.72
C THR A 46 5.08 3.91 -10.34
N ARG A 47 4.70 5.00 -9.67
CA ARG A 47 5.13 5.30 -8.30
C ARG A 47 4.75 4.18 -7.31
N ARG A 48 3.56 3.60 -7.44
CA ARG A 48 3.13 2.46 -6.60
C ARG A 48 3.94 1.20 -6.91
N LEU A 49 4.21 0.92 -8.18
CA LEU A 49 5.02 -0.22 -8.60
C LEU A 49 6.45 -0.14 -8.04
N GLU A 50 7.09 1.03 -8.11
CA GLU A 50 8.42 1.26 -7.53
C GLU A 50 8.42 1.10 -6.00
N ARG A 51 7.33 1.52 -5.35
CA ARG A 51 7.19 1.49 -3.90
C ARG A 51 6.94 0.09 -3.34
N PHE A 52 6.04 -0.67 -3.96
CA PHE A 52 5.56 -1.95 -3.43
C PHE A 52 6.16 -3.16 -4.13
N GLY A 53 6.73 -2.96 -5.33
CA GLY A 53 7.20 -4.04 -6.19
C GLY A 53 6.07 -4.67 -7.01
N PRO A 54 6.41 -5.65 -7.86
CA PRO A 54 5.44 -6.38 -8.66
C PRO A 54 4.46 -7.16 -7.76
N ASN A 55 3.20 -7.24 -8.18
CA ASN A 55 2.17 -8.04 -7.51
C ASN A 55 2.32 -9.53 -7.88
N GLU A 56 3.42 -10.13 -7.46
CA GLU A 56 3.74 -11.53 -7.70
C GLU A 56 4.25 -12.19 -6.42
N LEU A 57 3.95 -13.48 -6.29
CA LEU A 57 4.45 -14.28 -5.18
C LEU A 57 5.82 -14.84 -5.56
N VAL A 58 6.77 -14.72 -4.65
CA VAL A 58 8.06 -15.39 -4.79
C VAL A 58 7.83 -16.90 -4.62
N GLU A 59 8.12 -17.67 -5.66
CA GLU A 59 8.05 -19.12 -5.61
C GLU A 59 9.05 -19.63 -4.57
N LYS A 60 8.56 -20.46 -3.64
CA LYS A 60 9.44 -21.13 -2.68
C LYS A 60 10.03 -22.38 -3.32
N GLU A 61 11.27 -22.68 -2.97
CA GLU A 61 11.88 -23.96 -3.36
C GLU A 61 10.99 -25.13 -2.90
N ARG A 62 10.79 -26.08 -3.81
CA ARG A 62 10.04 -27.30 -3.50
C ARG A 62 10.98 -28.25 -2.77
N THR A 63 10.77 -28.42 -1.47
CA THR A 63 11.37 -29.50 -0.65
C THR A 63 10.50 -30.73 -0.64
#